data_AF-A0A7J3NUD2-F1
#
_entry.id   AF-A0A7J3NUD2-F1
#
_cell.length_a   1.000
_cell.length_b   1.000
_cell.length_c   1.000
_cell.angle_alpha   90.00
_cell.angle_beta   90.00
_cell.angle_gamma   90.00
#
_symmetry.space_group_name_H-M   'P 1'
#
loop_
_entity.id
_entity.type
_entity.pdbx_description
1 polymer ?
#
loop_
_entity_poly.entity_id
_entity_poly.type
_entity_poly.pdbx_seq_one_letter_code
_entity_poly.pdbx_strand_id
1 'polypeptide(L)'
;MAEFKFKQVLVFRSDLKMSKGKIAAQAGHAAVSSAEEARIRYEEWWKAWILEGQCKIAVKVKNEEELLKLEKMAEEMELPHALIIDRGLT
;
A
#
# COMPACT_ATOMS: atom_id res chain seq x y z
N MET A 1 16.94 -17.76 -1.31
CA MET A 1 16.33 -16.43 -1.13
C MET A 1 15.63 -16.42 0.21
N ALA A 2 15.62 -15.32 0.95
CA ALA A 2 14.80 -15.23 2.15
C ALA A 2 13.32 -15.37 1.75
N GLU A 3 12.59 -16.29 2.38
CA GLU A 3 11.16 -16.48 2.18
C GLU A 3 10.44 -15.43 3.02
N PHE A 4 9.75 -14.49 2.38
CA PHE A 4 8.93 -13.49 3.08
C PHE A 4 7.51 -14.04 3.22
N LYS A 5 7.05 -14.20 4.47
CA LYS A 5 5.68 -14.61 4.76
C LYS A 5 4.72 -13.42 4.69
N PHE A 6 5.21 -12.22 5.01
CA PHE A 6 4.43 -10.99 4.98
C PHE A 6 4.95 -10.01 3.93
N LYS A 7 4.04 -9.29 3.28
CA LYS A 7 4.36 -8.26 2.29
C LYS A 7 3.30 -7.17 2.27
N GLN A 8 3.70 -5.98 1.88
CA GLN A 8 2.83 -4.86 1.57
C GLN A 8 2.82 -4.64 0.07
N VAL A 9 1.64 -4.49 -0.53
CA VAL A 9 1.51 -4.22 -1.98
C VAL A 9 1.07 -2.77 -2.16
N LEU A 10 1.90 -1.98 -2.87
CA LEU A 10 1.62 -0.59 -3.20
C LEU A 10 1.09 -0.52 -4.63
N VAL A 11 -0.16 -0.10 -4.80
CA VAL A 11 -0.85 -0.09 -6.09
C VAL A 11 -0.94 1.33 -6.61
N PHE A 12 -0.38 1.58 -7.80
CA PHE A 12 -0.37 2.91 -8.41
C PHE A 12 -1.27 2.98 -9.64
N ARG A 13 -2.02 4.08 -9.75
CA ARG A 13 -2.74 4.45 -10.96
C ARG A 13 -1.78 4.90 -12.05
N SER A 14 -1.80 4.22 -13.19
CA SER A 14 -0.93 4.52 -14.33
C SER A 14 -1.44 5.67 -15.23
N ASP A 15 -2.72 5.99 -15.17
CA ASP A 15 -3.37 7.08 -15.90
C ASP A 15 -3.01 8.48 -15.40
N LEU A 16 -2.63 8.63 -14.12
CA LEU A 16 -2.33 9.92 -13.48
C LEU A 16 -1.00 10.57 -13.90
N LYS A 17 -0.22 9.96 -14.81
CA LYS A 17 1.07 10.46 -15.35
C LYS A 17 1.97 11.16 -14.31
N MET A 18 2.09 10.58 -13.11
CA MET A 18 2.83 11.17 -12.00
C MET A 18 4.34 11.22 -12.26
N SER A 19 5.00 12.27 -11.80
CA SER A 19 6.48 12.34 -11.78
C SER A 19 7.06 11.30 -10.82
N LYS A 20 8.34 10.94 -11.01
CA LYS A 20 9.02 9.95 -10.13
C LYS A 20 8.99 10.38 -8.65
N GLY A 21 9.20 11.67 -8.38
CA GLY A 21 9.15 12.21 -7.01
C GLY A 21 7.75 12.11 -6.40
N LYS A 22 6.72 12.42 -7.18
CA LYS A 22 5.32 12.29 -6.74
C LYS A 22 4.94 10.83 -6.46
N ILE A 23 5.36 9.89 -7.31
CA ILE A 23 5.19 8.45 -7.06
C ILE A 23 5.85 8.04 -5.74
N ALA A 24 7.09 8.50 -5.48
CA ALA A 24 7.79 8.17 -4.25
C ALA A 24 7.09 8.73 -3.00
N ALA A 25 6.59 9.98 -3.07
CA ALA A 25 5.84 10.58 -1.97
C ALA A 25 4.53 9.81 -1.68
N GLN A 26 3.75 9.49 -2.72
CA GLN A 26 2.52 8.73 -2.56
C GLN A 26 2.79 7.29 -2.10
N ALA A 27 3.89 6.67 -2.52
CA ALA A 27 4.35 5.38 -2.00
C ALA A 27 4.61 5.46 -0.49
N GLY A 28 5.28 6.53 -0.04
CA GLY A 28 5.54 6.79 1.38
C GLY A 28 4.25 6.92 2.19
N HIS A 29 3.29 7.71 1.70
CA HIS A 29 1.97 7.86 2.34
C HIS A 29 1.26 6.51 2.45
N ALA A 30 1.15 5.76 1.34
CA ALA A 30 0.49 4.45 1.33
C ALA A 30 1.16 3.44 2.28
N ALA A 31 2.50 3.42 2.27
CA ALA A 31 3.28 2.51 3.10
C ALA A 31 3.07 2.78 4.59
N VAL A 32 3.11 4.05 5.02
CA VAL A 32 2.95 4.44 6.42
C VAL A 32 1.51 4.24 6.88
N SER A 33 0.51 4.71 6.12
CA SER A 33 -0.90 4.64 6.52
C SER A 33 -1.39 3.20 6.69
N SER A 34 -1.12 2.31 5.73
CA SER A 34 -1.55 0.90 5.84
C SER A 34 -0.72 0.10 6.85
N ALA A 35 0.56 0.46 7.07
CA ALA A 35 1.36 -0.15 8.13
C ALA A 35 0.89 0.27 9.53
N GLU A 36 0.46 1.52 9.71
CA GLU A 36 -0.10 1.99 10.98
C GLU A 36 -1.44 1.31 11.28
N GLU A 37 -2.29 1.13 10.26
CA GLU A 37 -3.51 0.34 10.41
C GLU A 37 -3.20 -1.11 10.81
N ALA A 38 -2.22 -1.75 10.16
CA ALA A 38 -1.75 -3.08 10.53
C ALA A 38 -1.21 -3.11 11.95
N ARG A 39 -0.46 -2.09 12.39
CA ARG A 39 0.08 -1.99 13.75
C ARG A 39 -1.03 -1.94 14.81
N ILE A 40 -2.12 -1.21 14.52
CA ILE A 40 -3.25 -1.05 15.45
C ILE A 40 -4.13 -2.30 15.49
N ARG A 41 -4.48 -2.87 14.33
CA ARG A 41 -5.47 -3.96 14.23
C ARG A 41 -4.85 -5.37 14.21
N TYR A 42 -3.61 -5.51 13.74
CA TYR A 42 -2.92 -6.78 13.48
C TYR A 42 -1.44 -6.72 13.91
N GLU A 43 -1.19 -6.32 15.16
CA GLU A 43 0.16 -6.02 15.68
C GLU A 43 1.19 -7.11 15.37
N GLU A 44 0.82 -8.39 15.50
CA GLU A 44 1.71 -9.53 15.24
C GLU A 44 2.09 -9.67 13.76
N TRP A 45 1.18 -9.35 12.83
CA TRP A 45 1.49 -9.33 11.39
C TRP A 45 2.44 -8.18 11.07
N TRP A 46 2.20 -7.01 11.67
CA TRP A 46 3.07 -5.86 11.53
C TRP A 46 4.49 -6.14 12.07
N LYS A 47 4.61 -6.72 13.27
CA LYS A 47 5.91 -7.11 13.85
C LYS A 47 6.64 -8.11 12.96
N ALA A 48 5.96 -9.17 12.50
CA ALA A 48 6.56 -10.16 11.62
C ALA A 48 7.03 -9.53 10.30
N TRP A 49 6.21 -8.69 9.68
CA TRP A 49 6.59 -7.96 8.48
C TRP A 49 7.82 -7.06 8.69
N ILE A 50 7.90 -6.32 9.80
CA ILE A 50 9.07 -5.50 10.15
C ILE A 50 10.32 -6.37 10.34
N LEU A 51 10.21 -7.47 11.10
CA LEU A 51 11.32 -8.41 11.33
C LEU A 51 11.80 -9.09 10.05
N GLU A 52 10.90 -9.32 9.11
CA GLU A 52 11.17 -9.81 7.76
C GLU A 52 11.74 -8.73 6.83
N GLY A 53 12.08 -7.53 7.32
CA GLY A 53 12.66 -6.49 6.48
C GLY A 53 11.62 -5.76 5.62
N GLN A 54 10.36 -5.75 6.05
CA GLN A 54 9.30 -4.87 5.59
C GLN A 54 9.09 -4.88 4.07
N CYS A 55 9.03 -6.08 3.49
CA CYS A 55 8.92 -6.32 2.05
C CYS A 55 7.75 -5.53 1.42
N LYS A 56 8.06 -4.80 0.35
CA LYS A 56 7.11 -3.97 -0.41
C LYS A 56 7.17 -4.32 -1.90
N ILE A 57 6.00 -4.49 -2.51
CA ILE A 57 5.87 -4.76 -3.94
C ILE A 57 5.05 -3.65 -4.57
N ALA A 58 5.65 -2.91 -5.52
CA ALA A 58 4.95 -1.88 -6.27
C ALA A 58 4.34 -2.47 -7.56
N VAL A 59 3.04 -2.27 -7.75
CA VAL A 59 2.28 -2.70 -8.94
C VAL A 59 1.43 -1.57 -9.49
N LYS A 60 0.81 -1.77 -10.65
CA LYS A 60 0.02 -0.73 -11.32
C LYS A 60 -1.36 -1.22 -11.72
N VAL A 61 -2.33 -0.31 -11.69
CA VAL A 61 -3.66 -0.45 -12.27
C VAL A 61 -3.88 0.64 -13.32
N LYS A 62 -4.86 0.43 -14.20
CA LYS A 62 -5.11 1.35 -15.32
C LYS A 62 -5.78 2.63 -14.90
N ASN A 63 -6.71 2.56 -13.96
CA ASN A 63 -7.61 3.67 -13.61
C ASN A 63 -8.09 3.59 -12.15
N GLU A 64 -8.95 4.52 -11.76
CA GLU A 64 -9.54 4.61 -10.43
C GLU A 64 -10.44 3.43 -10.08
N GLU A 65 -11.27 3.00 -11.03
CA GLU A 65 -12.23 1.92 -10.82
C GLU A 65 -11.53 0.62 -10.43
N GLU A 66 -10.43 0.27 -11.12
CA GLU A 66 -9.60 -0.88 -10.77
C GLU A 66 -8.98 -0.75 -9.37
N LEU A 67 -8.57 0.46 -8.97
CA LEU A 67 -8.01 0.70 -7.63
C LEU A 67 -9.08 0.52 -6.54
N LEU A 68 -10.25 1.13 -6.71
CA LEU A 68 -11.37 1.05 -5.75
C LEU A 68 -11.91 -0.38 -5.64
N LYS A 69 -11.88 -1.15 -6.73
CA LYS A 69 -12.20 -2.58 -6.69
C LYS A 69 -11.25 -3.35 -5.78
N LEU A 70 -9.94 -3.08 -5.87
CA LEU A 70 -8.94 -3.71 -4.99
C LEU A 70 -9.09 -3.28 -3.53
N GLU A 71 -9.40 -2.02 -3.27
CA GLU A 71 -9.72 -1.51 -1.93
C GLU A 71 -10.90 -2.28 -1.33
N LYS A 72 -12.01 -2.41 -2.06
CA LYS A 72 -13.19 -3.16 -1.62
C LYS A 72 -12.87 -4.63 -1.32
N MET A 73 -12.06 -5.27 -2.17
CA MET A 73 -11.62 -6.64 -1.94
C MET A 73 -10.72 -6.76 -0.69
N ALA A 74 -9.86 -5.77 -0.43
CA ALA A 74 -9.04 -5.76 0.79
C ALA A 74 -9.89 -5.60 2.05
N GLU A 75 -10.89 -4.71 2.03
CA GLU A 75 -11.88 -4.54 3.10
C GLU A 75 -12.66 -5.85 3.35
N GLU A 76 -13.19 -6.49 2.28
CA GLU A 76 -13.93 -7.76 2.38
C GLU A 76 -13.09 -8.91 2.93
N MET A 77 -11.77 -8.89 2.70
CA MET A 77 -10.81 -9.86 3.24
C MET A 77 -10.22 -9.46 4.59
N GLU A 78 -10.66 -8.34 5.17
CA GLU A 78 -10.15 -7.77 6.41
C GLU A 78 -8.63 -7.57 6.40
N LEU A 79 -8.09 -7.16 5.26
CA LEU A 79 -6.67 -6.83 5.11
C LEU A 79 -6.42 -5.36 5.48
N PRO A 80 -5.31 -5.06 6.19
CA PRO A 80 -4.86 -3.68 6.37
C PRO A 80 -4.61 -3.02 5.02
N HIS A 81 -5.21 -1.86 4.78
CA HIS A 81 -5.12 -1.12 3.53
C HIS A 81 -5.31 0.39 3.75
N ALA A 82 -4.86 1.19 2.79
CA ALA A 82 -5.08 2.63 2.83
C ALA A 82 -5.24 3.18 1.41
N LEU A 83 -6.37 3.84 1.15
CA LEU A 83 -6.56 4.61 -0.06
C LEU A 83 -5.94 6.00 0.11
N ILE A 84 -4.99 6.34 -0.77
CA ILE A 84 -4.30 7.62 -0.73
C ILE A 84 -4.92 8.58 -1.73
N ILE A 85 -5.35 9.73 -1.22
CA ILE A 85 -5.92 10.83 -2.00
C ILE A 85 -4.98 12.02 -1.87
N ASP A 86 -4.33 12.37 -2.98
CA ASP A 86 -3.48 13.55 -3.05
C ASP A 86 -4.34 14.82 -3.15
N ARG A 87 -4.20 15.73 -2.19
CA ARG A 87 -4.88 17.03 -2.16
C ARG A 87 -4.21 18.09 -3.04
N GLY A 88 -3.16 17.74 -3.79
CA GLY A 88 -2.48 18.64 -4.72
C GLY A 88 -1.50 19.61 -4.06
N LEU A 89 -1.00 19.29 -2.85
CA LEU A 89 -0.09 20.15 -2.09
C LEU A 89 1.41 19.90 -2.40
N THR A 90 1.72 19.32 -3.57
CA THR A 90 3.10 19.02 -4.01
C THR A 90 3.30 19.29 -5.49
#